data_AF-A0A7C9CCT4-F1
#
_entry.id   AF-A0A7C9CCT4-F1
#
_cell.length_a   1.000
_cell.length_b   1.000
_cell.length_c   1.000
_cell.angle_alpha   90.00
_cell.angle_beta   90.00
_cell.angle_gamma   90.00
#
_symmetry.space_group_name_H-M   'P 1'
#
loop_
_entity.id
_entity.type
_entity.pdbx_description
1 polymer ?
#
loop_
_entity_poly.entity_id
_entity_poly.type
_entity_poly.pdbx_seq_one_letter_code
_entity_poly.pdbx_strand_id
1 'polypeptide(L)'
;MEKTKRRFENYGKYGLLCGSDGLPHLIVSGDQRHWGEFITPGLLFLYIAGWIGWVGRSYLIAIRDEKKPAQKEIIIDVPLASRLIFRGFSWPAAAYRELVNGELVDNTV
;
A
#
# COMPACT_ATOMS: atom_id res chain seq x y z
N MET A 1 -17.96 -16.85 -24.14
CA MET A 1 -17.39 -18.20 -23.97
C MET A 1 -15.86 -18.18 -23.93
N GLU A 2 -15.20 -17.52 -24.88
CA GLU A 2 -13.73 -17.37 -24.95
C GLU A 2 -13.05 -16.92 -23.65
N LYS A 3 -13.55 -15.83 -23.03
CA LYS A 3 -13.00 -15.26 -21.78
C LYS A 3 -13.01 -16.28 -20.62
N THR A 4 -14.02 -17.12 -20.57
CA THR A 4 -14.17 -18.15 -19.53
C THR A 4 -13.17 -19.26 -19.73
N LYS A 5 -12.98 -19.74 -20.97
CA LYS A 5 -11.95 -20.75 -21.29
C LYS A 5 -10.55 -20.24 -20.93
N ARG A 6 -10.21 -19.02 -21.34
CA ARG A 6 -8.94 -18.36 -21.00
C ARG A 6 -8.72 -18.24 -19.48
N ARG A 7 -9.78 -18.00 -18.71
CA ARG A 7 -9.71 -17.93 -17.24
C ARG A 7 -9.31 -19.27 -16.64
N PHE A 8 -9.94 -20.37 -17.05
CA PHE A 8 -9.61 -21.71 -16.56
C PHE A 8 -8.19 -22.14 -16.98
N GLU A 9 -7.78 -21.85 -18.21
CA GLU A 9 -6.40 -22.09 -18.66
C GLU A 9 -5.38 -21.31 -17.83
N ASN A 10 -5.67 -20.05 -17.51
CA ASN A 10 -4.80 -19.24 -16.66
C ASN A 10 -4.68 -19.84 -15.25
N TYR A 11 -5.80 -20.25 -14.65
CA TYR A 11 -5.77 -20.87 -13.32
C TYR A 11 -4.94 -22.15 -13.28
N GLY A 12 -5.03 -22.99 -14.32
CA GLY A 12 -4.17 -24.16 -14.45
C GLY A 12 -2.69 -23.82 -14.67
N LYS A 13 -2.38 -22.79 -15.48
CA LYS A 13 -0.99 -22.34 -15.73
C LYS A 13 -0.30 -21.74 -14.50
N TYR A 14 -1.05 -21.04 -13.66
CA TYR A 14 -0.53 -20.44 -12.42
C TYR A 14 -0.37 -21.46 -11.28
N GLY A 15 -0.73 -22.74 -11.51
CA GLY A 15 -0.52 -23.80 -10.52
C GLY A 15 -1.43 -23.72 -9.31
N LEU A 16 -2.59 -23.06 -9.42
CA LEU A 16 -3.55 -22.96 -8.33
C LEU A 16 -4.02 -24.37 -7.93
N LEU A 17 -3.88 -24.71 -6.65
CA LEU A 17 -4.30 -26.00 -6.14
C LEU A 17 -5.82 -26.06 -6.05
N CYS A 18 -6.44 -27.13 -6.54
CA CYS A 18 -7.88 -27.34 -6.43
C CYS A 18 -8.24 -28.33 -5.32
N GLY A 19 -9.34 -28.06 -4.62
CA GLY A 19 -9.93 -29.00 -3.65
C GLY A 19 -10.70 -30.15 -4.31
N SER A 20 -11.35 -30.98 -3.49
CA SER A 20 -12.22 -32.09 -3.95
C SER A 20 -13.45 -31.62 -4.75
N ASP A 21 -13.79 -30.35 -4.60
CA ASP A 21 -14.81 -29.58 -5.29
C ASP A 21 -14.35 -29.02 -6.65
N GLY A 22 -13.05 -29.17 -6.99
CA GLY A 22 -12.49 -28.73 -8.27
C GLY A 22 -12.34 -27.21 -8.38
N LEU A 23 -12.48 -26.48 -7.27
CA LEU A 23 -12.32 -25.04 -7.19
C LEU A 23 -10.91 -24.66 -6.72
N PRO A 24 -10.31 -23.57 -7.25
CA PRO A 24 -9.00 -23.11 -6.83
C PRO A 24 -9.00 -22.63 -5.38
N HIS A 25 -8.09 -23.14 -4.55
CA HIS A 25 -7.83 -22.72 -3.18
C HIS A 25 -6.47 -22.05 -3.11
N LEU A 26 -6.39 -20.92 -2.38
CA LEU A 26 -5.16 -20.17 -2.21
C LEU A 26 -4.39 -20.66 -0.98
N ILE A 27 -3.08 -20.85 -1.12
CA ILE A 27 -2.17 -21.23 -0.03
C ILE A 27 -1.46 -19.98 0.48
N VAL A 28 -1.95 -19.44 1.59
CA VAL A 28 -1.40 -18.23 2.23
C VAL A 28 -0.25 -18.50 3.20
N SER A 29 0.25 -19.75 3.28
CA SER A 29 1.27 -20.17 4.26
C SER A 29 2.68 -19.61 4.00
N GLY A 30 2.91 -18.95 2.86
CA GLY A 30 4.22 -18.39 2.50
C GLY A 30 5.15 -19.39 1.80
N ASP A 31 4.63 -20.48 1.23
CA ASP A 31 5.41 -21.36 0.34
C ASP A 31 5.81 -20.61 -0.94
N GLN A 32 7.10 -20.68 -1.31
CA GLN A 32 7.69 -19.96 -2.44
C GLN A 32 6.98 -20.23 -3.76
N ARG A 33 6.40 -21.42 -3.93
CA ARG A 33 5.62 -21.80 -5.12
C ARG A 33 4.29 -21.04 -5.25
N HIS A 34 3.75 -20.52 -4.15
CA HIS A 34 2.46 -19.85 -4.06
C HIS A 34 2.58 -18.38 -3.62
N TRP A 35 3.79 -17.78 -3.65
CA TRP A 35 3.97 -16.36 -3.26
C TRP A 35 3.16 -15.38 -4.11
N GLY A 36 2.89 -15.74 -5.38
CA GLY A 36 2.05 -14.94 -6.26
C GLY A 36 0.59 -14.85 -5.82
N GLU A 37 0.13 -15.74 -4.95
CA GLU A 37 -1.26 -15.79 -4.49
C GLU A 37 -1.55 -14.79 -3.36
N PHE A 38 -0.56 -14.52 -2.51
CA PHE A 38 -0.77 -13.69 -1.32
C PHE A 38 0.37 -12.72 -1.00
N ILE A 39 1.63 -13.16 -1.02
CA ILE A 39 2.77 -12.31 -0.63
C ILE A 39 2.97 -11.17 -1.63
N THR A 40 3.00 -11.46 -2.93
CA THR A 40 3.20 -10.42 -3.95
C THR A 40 2.04 -9.41 -3.99
N PRO A 41 0.76 -9.84 -4.02
CA PRO A 41 -0.37 -8.91 -3.91
C PRO A 41 -0.44 -8.17 -2.57
N GLY A 42 -0.06 -8.84 -1.47
CA GLY A 42 -0.06 -8.27 -0.13
C GLY A 42 1.00 -7.18 0.05
N LEU A 43 2.23 -7.41 -0.43
CA LEU A 43 3.27 -6.38 -0.44
C LEU A 43 2.87 -5.18 -1.31
N LEU A 44 2.23 -5.43 -2.46
CA LEU A 44 1.69 -4.37 -3.30
C LEU A 44 0.62 -3.55 -2.57
N PHE A 45 -0.29 -4.24 -1.85
CA PHE A 45 -1.31 -3.57 -1.04
C PHE A 45 -0.67 -2.70 0.06
N LEU A 46 0.26 -3.25 0.84
CA LEU A 46 0.95 -2.51 1.89
C LEU A 46 1.73 -1.31 1.34
N TYR A 47 2.35 -1.48 0.16
CA TYR A 47 3.06 -0.39 -0.50
C TYR A 47 2.13 0.77 -0.88
N ILE A 48 0.95 0.47 -1.44
CA ILE A 48 -0.03 1.50 -1.81
C ILE A 48 -0.64 2.14 -0.56
N ALA A 49 -1.02 1.34 0.44
CA ALA A 49 -1.58 1.84 1.69
C ALA A 49 -0.59 2.73 2.44
N GLY A 50 0.68 2.30 2.53
CA GLY A 50 1.76 3.07 3.14
C GLY A 50 2.04 4.37 2.39
N TRP A 51 2.00 4.37 1.05
CA TRP A 51 2.12 5.59 0.25
C TRP A 51 0.99 6.58 0.60
N ILE A 52 -0.27 6.14 0.58
CA ILE A 52 -1.43 7.01 0.89
C ILE A 52 -1.29 7.61 2.29
N GLY A 53 -1.00 6.77 3.30
CA GLY A 53 -0.82 7.22 4.68
C GLY A 53 0.36 8.19 4.83
N TRP A 54 1.48 7.92 4.16
CA TRP A 54 2.68 8.76 4.23
C TRP A 54 2.48 10.15 3.65
N VAL A 55 1.80 10.24 2.50
CA VAL A 55 1.46 11.52 1.87
C VAL A 55 0.48 12.29 2.75
N GLY A 56 -0.53 11.62 3.30
CA GLY A 56 -1.47 12.23 4.25
C GLY A 56 -0.78 12.81 5.47
N ARG A 57 0.07 12.03 6.15
CA ARG A 57 0.88 12.51 7.28
C ARG A 57 1.76 13.70 6.89
N SER A 58 2.45 13.60 5.75
CA SER A 58 3.33 14.68 5.28
C SER A 58 2.57 15.98 5.00
N TYR A 59 1.36 15.90 4.46
CA TYR A 59 0.52 17.06 4.20
C TYR A 59 0.07 17.72 5.52
N LEU A 60 -0.39 16.92 6.48
CA LEU A 60 -0.80 17.40 7.80
C LEU A 60 0.36 18.07 8.55
N ILE A 61 1.57 17.49 8.50
CA ILE A 61 2.77 18.10 9.11
C ILE A 61 3.10 19.44 8.43
N ALA A 62 3.01 19.52 7.09
CA ALA A 62 3.36 20.72 6.35
C ALA A 62 2.41 21.91 6.60
N ILE A 63 1.13 21.64 6.89
CA ILE A 63 0.12 22.69 7.16
C ILE A 63 -0.01 23.03 8.65
N ARG A 64 0.56 22.22 9.55
CA ARG A 64 0.40 22.37 11.01
C ARG A 64 0.84 23.74 11.54
N ASP A 65 1.90 24.30 10.96
CA ASP A 65 2.50 25.56 11.41
C ASP A 65 1.87 26.81 10.74
N GLU A 66 0.84 26.63 9.90
CA GLU A 66 0.11 27.75 9.31
C GLU A 66 -0.88 28.40 10.29
N LYS A 67 -1.27 29.65 9.99
CA LYS A 67 -2.20 30.43 10.85
C LYS A 67 -3.57 29.78 11.02
N LYS A 68 -4.02 28.97 10.05
CA LYS A 68 -5.34 28.32 10.02
C LYS A 68 -5.24 26.93 9.38
N PRO A 69 -4.69 25.92 10.07
CA PRO A 69 -4.47 24.58 9.50
C PRO A 69 -5.77 23.92 9.04
N ALA A 70 -6.84 24.02 9.85
CA ALA A 70 -8.16 23.47 9.53
C ALA A 70 -8.76 24.03 8.21
N GLN A 71 -8.38 25.24 7.79
CA GLN A 71 -8.85 25.80 6.53
C GLN A 71 -8.21 25.10 5.32
N LYS A 72 -6.94 24.67 5.44
CA LYS A 72 -6.22 23.90 4.40
C LYS A 72 -6.57 22.41 4.40
N GLU A 73 -7.29 21.93 5.40
CA GLU A 73 -7.89 20.59 5.42
C GLU A 73 -9.22 20.55 4.65
N ILE A 74 -10.02 21.62 4.74
CA ILE A 74 -11.29 21.75 4.01
C ILE A 74 -11.04 22.14 2.55
N ILE A 75 -10.16 23.12 2.33
CA ILE A 75 -9.74 23.58 1.00
C ILE A 75 -8.31 23.11 0.77
N ILE A 76 -8.18 21.98 0.07
CA ILE A 76 -6.88 21.34 -0.16
C ILE A 76 -5.97 22.22 -1.01
N ASP A 77 -4.75 22.42 -0.52
CA ASP A 77 -3.65 23.04 -1.25
C ASP A 77 -3.10 22.02 -2.26
N VAL A 78 -3.75 21.97 -3.43
CA VAL A 78 -3.41 21.05 -4.54
C VAL A 78 -1.94 21.18 -4.98
N PRO A 79 -1.36 22.39 -5.11
CA PRO A 79 0.07 22.54 -5.41
C PRO A 79 0.99 21.86 -4.39
N LEU A 80 0.71 22.01 -3.09
CA LEU A 80 1.47 21.36 -2.03
C LEU A 80 1.29 19.84 -2.06
N ALA A 81 0.03 19.38 -2.18
CA ALA A 81 -0.30 17.94 -2.23
C ALA A 81 0.42 17.24 -3.38
N SER A 82 0.42 17.82 -4.59
CA SER A 82 1.11 17.28 -5.77
C SER A 82 2.60 17.04 -5.52
N ARG A 83 3.29 18.00 -4.87
CA ARG A 83 4.70 17.86 -4.51
C ARG A 83 4.94 16.75 -3.48
N LEU A 84 4.03 16.57 -2.52
CA LEU A 84 4.13 15.56 -1.48
C LEU A 84 3.80 14.15 -1.99
N ILE A 85 2.91 14.01 -2.97
CA ILE A 85 2.56 12.72 -3.59
C ILE A 85 3.81 12.01 -4.12
N PHE A 86 4.70 12.73 -4.82
CA PHE A 86 5.93 12.15 -5.34
C PHE A 86 6.92 11.70 -4.25
N ARG A 87 6.90 12.34 -3.07
CA ARG A 87 7.72 11.92 -1.93
C ARG A 87 7.23 10.60 -1.32
N GLY A 88 5.97 10.25 -1.54
CA GLY A 88 5.42 8.97 -1.10
C GLY A 88 5.99 7.76 -1.82
N PHE A 89 6.67 7.91 -2.98
CA PHE A 89 7.30 6.77 -3.64
C PHE A 89 8.44 6.13 -2.81
N SER A 90 9.22 6.94 -2.09
CA SER A 90 10.28 6.45 -1.21
C SER A 90 9.83 6.28 0.25
N TRP A 91 8.52 6.17 0.49
CA TRP A 91 7.95 6.09 1.84
C TRP A 91 8.56 5.00 2.73
N PRO A 92 8.89 3.77 2.27
CA PRO A 92 9.36 2.73 3.19
C PRO A 92 10.70 3.09 3.81
N ALA A 93 11.62 3.63 3.00
CA ALA A 93 12.93 4.06 3.46
C ALA A 93 12.85 5.33 4.32
N ALA A 94 12.00 6.28 3.93
CA ALA A 94 11.79 7.52 4.69
C ALA A 94 11.18 7.24 6.07
N ALA A 95 10.14 6.42 6.13
CA ALA A 95 9.48 6.02 7.37
C ALA A 95 10.42 5.23 8.28
N TYR A 96 11.21 4.32 7.73
CA TYR A 96 12.21 3.58 8.51
C TYR A 96 13.26 4.50 9.13
N ARG A 97 13.75 5.49 8.36
CA ARG A 97 14.70 6.49 8.86
C ARG A 97 14.07 7.36 9.95
N GLU A 98 12.85 7.85 9.75
CA GLU A 98 12.13 8.64 10.78
C GLU A 98 11.83 7.82 12.04
N LEU A 99 11.61 6.50 11.92
CA LEU A 99 11.47 5.60 13.07
C LEU A 99 12.78 5.49 13.87
N VAL A 100 13.91 5.25 13.19
CA VAL A 100 15.23 5.16 13.84
C VAL A 100 15.65 6.49 14.46
N ASN A 101 15.28 7.60 13.83
CA ASN A 101 15.59 8.96 14.31
C ASN A 101 14.64 9.43 15.43
N GLY A 102 13.55 8.71 15.72
CA GLY A 102 12.55 9.13 16.72
C GLY A 102 11.67 10.31 16.29
N GLU A 103 11.52 10.55 14.99
CA GLU A 103 10.64 11.59 14.42
C GLU A 103 9.28 11.03 14.00
N LEU A 104 9.13 9.70 13.97
CA LEU A 104 7.88 9.04 13.57
C LEU A 104 6.82 9.06 14.68
N VAL A 105 7.25 8.93 15.93
CA VAL A 105 6.39 8.82 17.12
C VAL A 105 6.58 10.06 17.98
N ASP A 106 5.49 10.54 18.58
CA ASP A 106 5.58 11.64 19.55
C ASP A 106 6.27 11.15 20.83
N ASN A 107 7.26 11.91 21.30
CA ASN A 107 8.04 11.59 22.50
C ASN A 107 7.31 11.93 23.81
N THR A 108 6.13 12.57 23.74
CA THR A 108 5.36 13.02 24.91
C THR A 108 4.28 12.05 25.40
N VAL A 109 4.27 10.80 24.87
CA VAL A 109 3.43 9.70 25.37
C VAL A 109 4.16 8.89 26.44
#